data_AF-A0A7V3GUJ7-F1
#
_entry.id   AF-A0A7V3GUJ7-F1
#
_cell.length_a   1.000
_cell.length_b   1.000
_cell.length_c   1.000
_cell.angle_alpha   90.00
_cell.angle_beta   90.00
_cell.angle_gamma   90.00
#
_symmetry.space_group_name_H-M   'P 1'
#
loop_
_entity.id
_entity.type
_entity.pdbx_description
1 polymer ?
#
loop_
_entity_poly.entity_id
_entity_poly.type
_entity_poly.pdbx_seq_one_letter_code
_entity_poly.pdbx_strand_id
1 'polypeptide(L)' 'MTELEGIVEQIEEYVYSSGQAEIPSKVIGNMVLDRLQEIDPVAYIRFATVYLELPDLDAVQAVIENLVGRS' A
#
# COMPACT_ATOMS: atom_id res chain seq x y z
N MET A 1 10.44 1.84 -17.33
CA MET A 1 9.65 1.26 -16.24
C MET A 1 9.70 2.23 -15.07
N THR A 2 8.56 2.67 -14.58
CA THR A 2 8.47 3.51 -13.37
C THR A 2 8.53 2.65 -12.11
N GLU A 3 8.88 3.21 -10.95
CA GLU A 3 8.88 2.48 -9.68
C GLU A 3 7.51 1.90 -9.34
N LEU A 4 6.44 2.61 -9.72
CA LEU A 4 5.06 2.16 -9.56
C LEU A 4 4.74 0.93 -10.42
N GLU A 5 5.17 0.92 -11.69
CA GLU A 5 5.00 -0.26 -12.56
C GLU A 5 5.73 -1.48 -11.98
N GLY A 6 6.90 -1.29 -11.39
CA GLY A 6 7.65 -2.36 -10.73
C GLY A 6 6.96 -2.92 -9.48
N ILE A 7 6.16 -2.13 -8.76
CA ILE A 7 5.32 -2.63 -7.66
C ILE A 7 4.23 -3.53 -8.20
N VAL A 8 3.53 -3.09 -9.25
CA VAL A 8 2.44 -3.86 -9.85
C VAL A 8 2.96 -5.22 -10.33
N GLU A 9 4.08 -5.24 -11.04
CA GLU A 9 4.70 -6.48 -11.53
C GLU A 9 5.05 -7.45 -10.40
N GLN A 10 5.64 -6.96 -9.31
CA GLN A 10 5.96 -7.80 -8.14
C GLN A 10 4.72 -8.36 -7.44
N ILE A 11 3.64 -7.58 -7.37
CA ILE A 11 2.37 -8.03 -6.81
C ILE A 11 1.74 -9.10 -7.71
N GLU A 12 1.75 -8.89 -9.02
CA GLU A 12 1.26 -9.86 -10.00
C GLU A 12 2.06 -11.17 -9.93
N GLU A 13 3.39 -11.10 -9.86
CA GLU A 13 4.25 -12.28 -9.74
C GLU A 13 3.96 -13.08 -8.46
N TYR A 14 3.73 -12.41 -7.33
CA TYR A 14 3.28 -13.06 -6.10
C TYR A 14 1.91 -13.74 -6.28
N VAL A 15 0.95 -13.04 -6.88
CA VAL A 15 -0.40 -13.57 -7.14
C VAL A 15 -0.31 -14.84 -8.00
N TYR A 16 0.44 -14.79 -9.10
CA TYR A 16 0.62 -15.94 -10.00
C TYR A 16 1.36 -17.10 -9.33
N SER A 17 2.42 -16.82 -8.57
CA SER A 17 3.21 -17.86 -7.89
C SER A 17 2.49 -18.49 -6.69
N SER A 18 1.46 -17.83 -6.14
CA SER A 18 0.67 -18.37 -5.02
C SER A 18 -0.09 -19.66 -5.36
N GLY A 19 -0.37 -19.90 -6.65
CA GLY A 19 -1.13 -21.06 -7.13
C GLY A 19 -2.58 -21.11 -6.63
N GLN A 20 -3.10 -20.03 -6.04
CA GLN A 20 -4.47 -19.97 -5.55
C GLN A 20 -5.44 -19.55 -6.65
N ALA A 21 -6.60 -20.22 -6.71
CA ALA A 21 -7.65 -19.88 -7.68
C ALA A 21 -8.33 -18.53 -7.36
N GLU A 22 -8.36 -18.15 -6.09
CA GLU A 22 -8.91 -16.89 -5.60
C GLU A 22 -7.98 -16.33 -4.53
N ILE A 23 -7.79 -15.01 -4.53
CA ILE A 23 -6.97 -14.31 -3.54
C ILE A 23 -7.82 -13.23 -2.88
N PRO A 24 -7.85 -13.14 -1.55
CA PRO A 24 -8.54 -12.05 -0.87
C PRO A 24 -7.94 -10.70 -1.28
N SER A 25 -8.77 -9.76 -1.71
CA SER A 25 -8.32 -8.41 -2.10
C SER A 25 -7.54 -7.69 -0.99
N LYS A 26 -7.77 -8.09 0.27
CA LYS A 26 -7.03 -7.59 1.43
C LYS A 26 -5.53 -7.89 1.32
N VAL A 27 -5.14 -9.05 0.81
CA VAL A 27 -3.73 -9.42 0.59
C VAL A 27 -3.07 -8.45 -0.37
N ILE A 28 -3.71 -8.20 -1.52
CA ILE A 28 -3.21 -7.27 -2.54
C ILE A 28 -3.09 -5.85 -1.97
N GLY A 29 -4.13 -5.35 -1.29
CA GLY A 29 -4.12 -4.01 -0.73
C GLY A 29 -3.04 -3.80 0.35
N ASN A 30 -2.79 -4.81 1.19
CA ASN A 30 -1.68 -4.78 2.14
C ASN A 30 -0.32 -4.71 1.43
N MET A 31 -0.11 -5.52 0.39
CA MET A 31 1.13 -5.46 -0.40
C MET A 31 1.34 -4.09 -1.06
N VAL A 32 0.27 -3.47 -1.57
CA VAL A 32 0.34 -2.11 -2.11
C VAL A 32 0.74 -1.10 -1.02
N LEU A 33 0.14 -1.18 0.17
CA LEU A 33 0.48 -0.31 1.29
C LEU A 33 1.96 -0.44 1.68
N ASP A 34 2.44 -1.67 1.88
CA ASP A 34 3.82 -1.93 2.30
C ASP A 34 4.82 -1.33 1.31
N ARG A 35 4.57 -1.48 0.00
CA ARG A 35 5.47 -0.95 -1.02
C ARG A 35 5.38 0.56 -1.19
N LEU A 36 4.17 1.12 -1.21
CA LEU A 36 4.01 2.58 -1.32
C LEU A 36 4.62 3.31 -0.13
N GLN A 37 4.58 2.72 1.07
CA GLN A 37 5.20 3.31 2.26
C GLN A 37 6.70 3.57 2.08
N GLU A 38 7.40 2.72 1.31
CA GLU A 38 8.84 2.83 1.08
C GLU A 38 9.19 3.79 -0.05
N ILE A 39 8.39 3.83 -1.12
CA ILE A 39 8.77 4.53 -2.36
C ILE A 39 8.13 5.91 -2.52
N ASP A 40 6.90 6.10 -2.03
CA ASP A 40 6.13 7.34 -2.22
C ASP A 40 5.16 7.52 -1.04
N PRO A 41 5.60 8.24 0.00
CA PRO A 41 4.78 8.53 1.18
C PRO A 41 3.46 9.25 0.86
N VAL A 42 3.42 10.06 -0.22
CA VAL A 42 2.21 10.80 -0.61
C VAL A 42 1.20 9.86 -1.25
N ALA A 43 1.64 8.98 -2.16
CA ALA A 43 0.79 7.95 -2.73
C ALA A 43 0.29 6.95 -1.67
N TYR A 44 1.15 6.59 -0.72
CA TYR A 44 0.77 5.76 0.43
C TYR A 44 -0.40 6.38 1.21
N ILE A 45 -0.33 7.65 1.60
CA ILE A 45 -1.41 8.32 2.34
C ILE A 45 -2.72 8.32 1.54
N ARG A 46 -2.66 8.64 0.24
CA ARG A 46 -3.83 8.65 -0.65
C ARG A 46 -4.51 7.28 -0.72
N PHE A 47 -3.71 6.22 -0.81
CA PHE A 47 -4.21 4.86 -0.85
C PHE A 47 -4.75 4.43 0.52
N ALA A 48 -3.99 4.66 1.59
CA ALA A 48 -4.35 4.32 2.96
C ALA A 48 -5.64 4.98 3.42
N THR A 49 -5.91 6.22 3.03
CA THR A 49 -7.14 6.94 3.42
C THR A 49 -8.39 6.20 2.97
N VAL A 50 -8.39 5.64 1.75
CA VAL A 50 -9.51 4.87 1.22
C VAL A 50 -9.48 3.43 1.74
N TYR A 51 -8.32 2.78 1.66
CA TYR A 51 -8.20 1.35 1.94
C TYR A 51 -8.34 1.00 3.43
N LEU A 52 -7.82 1.86 4.32
CA LEU A 52 -7.95 1.70 5.77
C LEU A 52 -9.15 2.44 6.36
N GLU A 53 -9.98 3.07 5.51
CA GLU A 53 -11.15 3.85 5.90
C GLU A 53 -10.83 4.87 7.02
N LEU A 54 -9.80 5.70 6.79
CA LEU A 54 -9.41 6.71 7.78
C LEU A 54 -10.58 7.71 7.94
N PRO A 55 -11.23 7.76 9.12
CA PRO A 55 -12.54 8.39 9.24
C PRO A 55 -12.49 9.92 9.28
N ASP A 56 -11.34 10.49 9.63
CA ASP A 56 -11.15 11.92 9.87
C ASP A 56 -9.70 12.36 9.65
N LEU A 57 -9.48 13.68 9.80
CA LEU A 57 -8.18 14.31 9.65
C LEU A 57 -7.19 13.87 10.74
N ASP A 58 -7.66 13.54 11.95
CA ASP A 58 -6.80 13.10 13.04
C ASP A 58 -6.18 11.73 12.72
N ALA A 59 -6.96 10.82 12.12
CA ALA A 59 -6.48 9.54 11.64
C ALA A 59 -5.43 9.69 10.51
N VAL A 60 -5.64 10.62 9.58
CA VAL A 60 -4.66 10.93 8.53
C VAL A 60 -3.39 11.54 9.13
N GLN A 61 -3.53 12.46 10.08
CA GLN A 61 -2.39 13.07 10.78
C GLN A 61 -1.56 12.02 11.53
N ALA A 62 -2.20 11.09 12.25
CA ALA A 62 -1.50 10.01 12.93
C ALA A 62 -0.68 9.15 11.95
N VAL A 63 -1.20 8.88 10.74
CA VAL A 63 -0.46 8.17 9.70
C VAL A 63 0.75 8.98 9.23
N ILE A 64 0.60 10.30 9.02
CA ILE A 64 1.71 11.19 8.64
C ILE A 64 2.81 11.20 9.71
N GLU A 65 2.44 11.34 10.98
CA GLU A 65 3.39 11.35 12.09
C GLU A 65 4.20 10.05 12.17
N ASN A 66 3.55 8.90 11.95
CA ASN A 66 4.22 7.60 11.86
C ASN A 66 5.21 7.51 10.70
N LEU A 67 4.94 8.17 9.57
CA LEU A 67 5.86 8.19 8.42
C LEU A 67 7.07 9.10 8.67
N VAL A 68 6.83 10.30 9.22
CA VAL A 68 7.89 11.27 9.52
C VAL A 68 8.82 10.75 10.62
N GLY A 69 8.28 10.06 11.64
CA GLY A 69 9.07 9.49 12.72
C GLY A 69 9.95 8.28 12.34
N ARG A 70 9.83 7.78 11.10
CA ARG A 70 10.62 6.66 10.57
C ARG A 70 11.85 7.09 9.75
N SER A 71 12.03 8.40 9.50
CA SER A 71 13.17 8.97 8.75
C SER A 71 14.33 9.41 9.64
#